data_AF-A0A502G403-F1
#
_entry.id   AF-A0A502G403-F1
#
_cell.length_a   1.000
_cell.length_b   1.000
_cell.length_c   1.000
_cell.angle_alpha   90.00
_cell.angle_beta   90.00
_cell.angle_gamma   90.00
#
_symmetry.space_group_name_H-M   'P 1'
#
loop_
_entity.id
_entity.type
_entity.pdbx_description
1 polymer ?
#
loop_
_entity_poly.entity_id
_entity_poly.type
_entity_poly.pdbx_seq_one_letter_code
_entity_poly.pdbx_strand_id
1 'polypeptide(L)'
;MSAPLDLGTVGRTLQRLVERDGRPLVLRDAATGLDHRLPASLVAAPEGLMPNFLAAANVVWRAATGRHLGIEQERDPEALLGYRVKGIRGEPFSVVMLSAMEAIGRSGTPKALLVNDFDALWHQLRPLGASSSGKTAPGRAQGPTP
;
A
#
# COMPACT_ATOMS: atom_id res chain seq x y z
N MET A 1 5.00 -9.62 22.43
CA MET A 1 5.19 -8.56 21.42
C MET A 1 6.44 -8.91 20.63
N SER A 2 6.36 -9.01 19.31
CA SER A 2 7.53 -9.30 18.47
C SER A 2 8.48 -8.10 18.47
N ALA A 3 9.78 -8.35 18.40
CA ALA A 3 10.77 -7.29 18.24
C ALA A 3 10.50 -6.53 16.91
N PRO A 4 10.78 -5.21 16.85
CA PRO A 4 10.68 -4.45 15.61
C PRO A 4 11.54 -5.09 14.51
N LEU A 5 11.00 -5.16 13.30
CA LEU A 5 11.77 -5.66 12.16
C LEU A 5 12.85 -4.66 11.74
N ASP A 6 14.00 -5.19 11.31
CA ASP A 6 15.07 -4.38 10.71
C ASP A 6 14.65 -3.87 9.32
N LEU A 7 14.42 -2.56 9.21
CA LEU A 7 13.97 -1.94 7.95
C LEU A 7 15.00 -2.09 6.83
N GLY A 8 16.30 -2.16 7.14
CA GLY A 8 17.33 -2.40 6.12
C GLY A 8 17.18 -3.77 5.47
N THR A 9 16.91 -4.80 6.27
CA THR A 9 16.67 -6.17 5.78
C THR A 9 15.36 -6.29 5.03
N VAL A 10 14.30 -5.62 5.51
CA VAL A 10 13.02 -5.50 4.79
C VAL A 10 13.24 -4.84 3.43
N GLY A 11 13.90 -3.69 3.38
CA GLY A 11 14.14 -2.94 2.15
C GLY A 11 14.97 -3.72 1.13
N ARG A 12 16.10 -4.31 1.55
CA ARG A 12 16.91 -5.16 0.66
C ARG A 12 16.14 -6.35 0.11
N THR A 13 15.27 -6.95 0.92
CA THR A 13 14.47 -8.10 0.48
C THR A 13 13.38 -7.67 -0.50
N LEU A 14 12.66 -6.57 -0.22
CA LEU A 14 11.69 -6.01 -1.15
C LEU A 14 12.31 -5.64 -2.49
N GLN A 15 13.47 -4.98 -2.50
CA GLN A 15 14.19 -4.67 -3.73
C GLN A 15 14.51 -5.94 -4.52
N ARG A 16 15.04 -6.98 -3.87
CA ARG A 16 15.32 -8.27 -4.53
C ARG A 16 14.07 -8.94 -5.09
N LEU A 17 12.93 -8.81 -4.41
CA LEU A 17 11.66 -9.33 -4.91
C LEU A 17 11.23 -8.63 -6.19
N VAL A 18 11.34 -7.29 -6.23
CA VAL A 18 11.04 -6.50 -7.43
C VAL A 18 12.01 -6.78 -8.57
N GLU A 19 13.30 -6.89 -8.28
CA GLU A 19 14.32 -7.24 -9.28
C GLU A 19 14.08 -8.65 -9.85
N ARG A 20 13.69 -9.61 -9.01
CA ARG A 20 13.39 -10.99 -9.41
C ARG A 20 12.10 -11.10 -10.21
N ASP A 21 11.10 -10.27 -9.91
CA ASP A 21 9.85 -10.22 -10.67
C ASP A 21 10.09 -9.85 -12.15
N GLY A 22 11.12 -9.07 -12.43
CA GLY A 22 11.61 -8.78 -13.78
C GLY A 22 10.79 -7.74 -14.55
N ARG A 23 9.58 -7.39 -14.08
CA ARG A 23 8.81 -6.27 -14.65
C ARG A 23 9.44 -4.94 -14.22
N PRO A 24 9.58 -3.96 -15.13
CA PRO A 24 10.05 -2.63 -14.78
C PRO A 24 9.09 -1.95 -13.80
N LEU A 25 9.66 -1.25 -12.82
CA LEU A 25 8.93 -0.34 -11.94
C LEU A 25 8.66 0.97 -12.68
N VAL A 26 7.39 1.38 -12.75
CA VAL A 26 6.96 2.53 -13.55
C VAL A 26 6.02 3.42 -12.72
N LEU A 27 6.23 4.72 -12.79
CA LEU A 27 5.32 5.75 -12.31
C LEU A 27 4.68 6.44 -13.51
N ARG A 28 3.36 6.43 -13.59
CA ARG A 28 2.61 7.22 -14.55
C ARG A 28 2.42 8.63 -13.99
N ASP A 29 2.96 9.62 -14.69
CA ASP A 29 2.72 11.02 -14.40
C ASP A 29 1.28 11.38 -14.83
N ALA A 30 0.46 11.80 -13.86
CA ALA A 30 -0.93 12.16 -14.11
C ALA A 30 -1.06 13.49 -14.88
N ALA A 31 -0.08 14.39 -14.79
CA ALA A 31 -0.12 15.68 -15.47
C ALA A 31 0.22 15.56 -16.95
N THR A 32 1.19 14.71 -17.29
CA THR A 32 1.68 14.55 -18.67
C THR A 32 1.21 13.27 -19.36
N GLY A 33 0.74 12.28 -18.58
CA GLY A 33 0.40 10.95 -19.07
C GLY A 33 1.61 10.07 -19.39
N LEU A 34 2.84 10.54 -19.11
CA LEU A 34 4.06 9.82 -19.41
C LEU A 34 4.38 8.76 -18.35
N ASP A 35 4.95 7.65 -18.81
CA ASP A 35 5.43 6.56 -17.96
C ASP A 35 6.93 6.76 -17.66
N HIS A 36 7.26 6.98 -16.39
CA HIS A 36 8.61 7.14 -15.89
C HIS A 36 9.12 5.85 -15.26
N ARG A 37 10.21 5.30 -15.81
CA ARG A 37 10.86 4.14 -15.22
C ARG A 37 11.60 4.55 -13.94
N LEU A 38 11.38 3.83 -12.87
CA LEU A 38 11.99 4.06 -11.58
C LEU A 38 13.01 2.96 -11.24
N PRO A 39 14.11 3.31 -10.53
CA PRO A 39 15.04 2.31 -10.04
C PRO A 39 14.40 1.49 -8.90
N ALA A 40 14.67 0.19 -8.87
CA ALA A 40 14.17 -0.71 -7.83
C ALA A 40 14.68 -0.35 -6.43
N SER A 41 15.80 0.35 -6.32
CA SER A 41 16.34 0.84 -5.05
C SER A 41 15.39 1.78 -4.30
N LEU A 42 14.48 2.47 -4.99
CA LEU A 42 13.45 3.28 -4.33
C LEU A 42 12.52 2.43 -3.47
N VAL A 43 12.32 1.16 -3.81
CA VAL A 43 11.48 0.23 -3.02
C VAL A 43 12.16 -0.14 -1.70
N ALA A 44 13.49 -0.12 -1.64
CA ALA A 44 14.25 -0.38 -0.43
C ALA A 44 14.31 0.81 0.54
N ALA A 45 14.01 2.02 0.07
CA ALA A 45 14.13 3.24 0.85
C ALA A 45 12.86 3.48 1.71
N PRO A 46 12.97 3.62 3.04
CA PRO A 46 11.85 3.93 3.93
C PRO A 46 11.08 5.21 3.56
N GLU A 47 11.79 6.19 3.02
CA GLU A 47 11.32 7.49 2.51
C GLU A 47 11.02 7.48 1.00
N GLY A 48 11.26 6.35 0.33
CA GLY A 48 10.97 6.15 -1.09
C GLY A 48 9.63 5.48 -1.31
N LEU A 49 9.66 4.31 -1.95
CA LEU A 49 8.48 3.52 -2.29
C LEU A 49 8.21 2.38 -1.32
N MET A 50 9.07 2.14 -0.32
CA MET A 50 8.80 1.14 0.73
C MET A 50 7.41 1.30 1.37
N PRO A 51 6.94 2.51 1.74
CA PRO A 51 5.61 2.66 2.32
C PRO A 51 4.50 2.10 1.44
N ASN A 52 4.60 2.31 0.13
CA ASN A 52 3.57 1.88 -0.83
C ASN A 52 3.51 0.35 -0.97
N PHE A 53 4.67 -0.29 -1.05
CA PHE A 53 4.76 -1.76 -1.11
C PHE A 53 4.30 -2.42 0.19
N LEU A 54 4.65 -1.85 1.34
CA LEU A 54 4.20 -2.36 2.63
C LEU A 54 2.70 -2.13 2.83
N ALA A 55 2.14 -1.01 2.38
CA ALA A 55 0.70 -0.78 2.39
C ALA A 55 -0.02 -1.87 1.59
N ALA A 56 0.45 -2.18 0.39
CA ALA A 56 -0.07 -3.25 -0.47
C ALA A 56 -0.03 -4.63 0.22
N ALA A 57 1.13 -4.99 0.79
CA ALA A 57 1.30 -6.21 1.56
C ALA A 57 0.31 -6.27 2.75
N ASN A 58 0.09 -5.14 3.42
CA ASN A 58 -0.88 -5.06 4.51
C ASN A 58 -2.31 -5.30 4.03
N VAL A 59 -2.68 -4.85 2.83
CA VAL A 59 -4.01 -5.17 2.26
C VAL A 59 -4.16 -6.67 2.05
N VAL A 60 -3.15 -7.33 1.48
CA VAL A 60 -3.15 -8.79 1.29
C VAL A 60 -3.30 -9.51 2.63
N TRP A 61 -2.50 -9.15 3.63
CA TRP A 61 -2.56 -9.76 4.95
C TRP A 61 -3.92 -9.56 5.63
N ARG A 62 -4.46 -8.34 5.55
CA ARG A 62 -5.74 -7.98 6.13
C ARG A 62 -6.90 -8.71 5.46
N ALA A 63 -6.86 -8.87 4.14
CA ALA A 63 -7.87 -9.64 3.41
C ALA A 63 -7.86 -11.12 3.83
N ALA A 64 -6.69 -11.69 4.08
CA ALA A 64 -6.55 -13.10 4.47
C ALA A 64 -6.89 -13.38 5.95
N THR A 65 -6.63 -12.42 6.85
CA THR A 65 -6.63 -12.69 8.30
C THR A 65 -7.44 -11.72 9.15
N GLY A 66 -7.88 -10.60 8.59
CA GLY A 66 -8.47 -9.49 9.34
C GLY A 66 -7.48 -8.69 10.19
N ARG A 67 -6.18 -9.04 10.21
CA ARG A 67 -5.13 -8.38 11.02
C ARG A 67 -4.29 -7.41 10.19
N HIS A 68 -3.51 -6.58 10.87
CA HIS A 68 -2.60 -5.61 10.26
C HIS A 68 -1.14 -6.02 10.49
N LEU A 69 -0.26 -5.70 9.53
CA LEU A 69 1.19 -5.93 9.63
C LEU A 69 1.88 -5.04 10.69
N GLY A 70 1.17 -4.03 11.20
CA GLY A 70 1.70 -3.09 12.20
C GLY A 70 2.80 -2.19 11.64
N ILE A 71 2.57 -1.63 10.45
CA ILE A 71 3.47 -0.68 9.80
C ILE A 71 3.30 0.68 10.47
N GLU A 72 4.40 1.22 11.00
CA GLU A 72 4.47 2.53 11.62
C GLU A 72 5.01 3.52 10.59
N GLN A 73 4.27 4.61 10.36
CA GLN A 73 4.62 5.65 9.40
C GLN A 73 4.64 7.00 10.09
N GLU A 74 5.51 7.89 9.63
CA GLU A 74 5.51 9.29 10.05
C GLU A 74 5.60 10.23 8.86
N ARG A 75 5.05 11.44 9.02
CA ARG A 75 5.10 12.48 8.01
C ARG A 75 6.54 12.96 7.84
N ASP A 76 6.98 13.02 6.60
CA ASP A 76 8.29 13.51 6.20
C ASP A 76 8.13 14.29 4.90
N PRO A 77 8.16 15.64 4.93
CA PRO A 77 8.00 16.46 3.73
C PRO A 77 9.05 16.23 2.65
N GLU A 78 10.23 15.70 3.02
CA GLU A 78 11.33 15.43 2.09
C GLU A 78 11.24 14.01 1.50
N ALA A 79 10.37 13.14 2.03
CA ALA A 79 10.13 11.81 1.50
C ALA A 79 9.34 11.87 0.19
N LEU A 80 9.59 10.89 -0.70
CA LEU A 80 8.99 10.81 -2.04
C LEU A 80 7.46 10.87 -2.02
N LEU A 81 6.83 10.31 -0.99
CA LEU A 81 5.38 10.25 -0.82
C LEU A 81 4.86 11.24 0.26
N GLY A 82 5.73 12.06 0.84
CA GLY A 82 5.41 12.94 1.98
C GLY A 82 5.32 12.23 3.34
N TYR A 83 5.66 10.94 3.39
CA TYR A 83 5.73 10.12 4.58
C TYR A 83 6.77 9.01 4.41
N ARG A 84 7.29 8.50 5.54
CA ARG A 84 8.29 7.44 5.58
C ARG A 84 7.91 6.31 6.54
N VAL A 85 8.45 5.12 6.31
CA VAL A 85 8.35 3.99 7.25
C VAL A 85 9.30 4.21 8.43
N LYS A 86 8.78 4.11 9.66
CA LYS A 86 9.54 4.20 10.90
C LYS A 86 9.77 2.83 11.55
N GLY A 87 8.88 1.87 11.30
CA GLY A 87 8.97 0.55 11.91
C GLY A 87 7.89 -0.42 11.44
N ILE A 88 8.08 -1.69 11.77
CA ILE A 88 7.09 -2.75 11.57
C ILE A 88 7.09 -3.63 12.82
N ARG A 89 5.94 -3.76 13.50
CA ARG A 89 5.85 -4.42 14.81
C ARG A 89 4.66 -5.37 14.99
N GLY A 90 3.84 -5.57 13.95
CA GLY A 90 2.62 -6.38 14.04
C GLY A 90 2.83 -7.87 13.77
N GLU A 91 3.74 -8.22 12.85
CA GLU A 91 3.92 -9.58 12.38
C GLU A 91 5.41 -9.95 12.14
N PRO A 92 5.75 -11.25 12.11
CA PRO A 92 7.09 -11.71 11.76
C PRO A 92 7.53 -11.31 10.34
N PHE A 93 8.84 -11.21 10.12
CA PHE A 93 9.45 -10.88 8.83
C PHE A 93 8.91 -11.72 7.67
N SER A 94 8.78 -13.04 7.85
CA SER A 94 8.27 -13.95 6.83
C SER A 94 6.86 -13.60 6.37
N VAL A 95 5.98 -13.20 7.30
CA VAL A 95 4.60 -12.79 6.99
C VAL A 95 4.59 -11.51 6.16
N VAL A 96 5.41 -10.53 6.53
CA VAL A 96 5.55 -9.27 5.78
C VAL A 96 6.05 -9.55 4.36
N MET A 97 7.08 -10.38 4.20
CA MET A 97 7.66 -10.67 2.88
C MET A 97 6.76 -11.52 2.00
N LEU A 98 6.09 -12.54 2.54
CA LEU A 98 5.11 -13.34 1.77
C LEU A 98 3.93 -12.49 1.31
N SER A 99 3.44 -11.60 2.18
CA SER A 99 2.37 -10.67 1.82
C SER A 99 2.82 -9.68 0.74
N ALA A 100 4.08 -9.23 0.79
CA ALA A 100 4.66 -8.36 -0.23
C ALA A 100 4.87 -9.09 -1.56
N MET A 101 5.32 -10.35 -1.55
CA MET A 101 5.43 -11.18 -2.75
C MET A 101 4.09 -11.32 -3.47
N GLU A 102 3.03 -11.62 -2.71
CA GLU A 102 1.69 -11.72 -3.25
C GLU A 102 1.18 -10.38 -3.79
N ALA A 103 1.42 -9.28 -3.06
CA ALA A 103 1.06 -7.95 -3.52
C ALA A 103 1.75 -7.61 -4.84
N ILE A 104 3.05 -7.87 -4.97
CA ILE A 104 3.81 -7.69 -6.22
C ILE A 104 3.21 -8.54 -7.34
N GLY A 105 2.87 -9.79 -7.07
CA GLY A 105 2.24 -10.69 -8.06
C GLY A 105 0.89 -10.20 -8.56
N ARG A 106 0.14 -9.45 -7.75
CA ARG A 106 -1.17 -8.89 -8.10
C ARG A 106 -1.14 -7.46 -8.63
N SER A 107 -0.04 -6.73 -8.41
CA SER A 107 0.09 -5.32 -8.80
C SER A 107 0.51 -5.14 -10.26
N GLY A 108 0.05 -4.03 -10.84
CA GLY A 108 0.46 -3.55 -12.15
C GLY A 108 -0.15 -4.33 -13.32
N THR A 109 0.58 -4.33 -14.43
CA THR A 109 0.18 -4.98 -15.68
C THR A 109 1.11 -6.17 -15.97
N PRO A 110 0.82 -6.98 -17.01
CA PRO A 110 1.76 -8.00 -17.48
C PRO A 110 3.13 -7.44 -17.91
N LYS A 111 3.24 -6.13 -18.19
CA LYS A 111 4.46 -5.49 -18.71
C LYS A 111 5.19 -4.60 -17.70
N ALA A 112 4.55 -4.20 -16.59
CA ALA A 112 5.13 -3.24 -15.65
C ALA A 112 4.49 -3.32 -14.27
N LEU A 113 5.27 -3.04 -13.23
CA LEU A 113 4.79 -2.74 -11.89
C LEU A 113 4.46 -1.24 -11.84
N LEU A 114 3.18 -0.90 -11.82
CA LEU A 114 2.74 0.50 -11.75
C LEU A 114 2.63 0.95 -10.29
N VAL A 115 3.40 1.99 -9.94
CA VAL A 115 3.40 2.57 -8.59
C VAL A 115 2.06 3.22 -8.26
N ASN A 116 1.39 3.76 -9.27
CA ASN A 116 0.07 4.39 -9.12
C ASN A 116 -1.03 3.38 -8.80
N ASP A 117 -0.87 2.10 -9.18
CA ASP A 117 -1.91 1.08 -9.06
C ASP A 117 -2.00 0.46 -7.66
N PHE A 118 -1.11 0.83 -6.74
CA PHE A 118 -1.20 0.35 -5.36
C PHE A 118 -2.48 0.84 -4.65
N ASP A 119 -3.09 1.95 -5.11
CA ASP A 119 -4.43 2.38 -4.68
C ASP A 119 -5.54 1.47 -5.25
N ALA A 120 -5.37 0.95 -6.47
CA ALA A 120 -6.29 -0.01 -7.06
C ALA A 120 -6.30 -1.34 -6.28
N LEU A 121 -5.17 -1.74 -5.69
CA LEU A 121 -5.06 -2.95 -4.86
C LEU A 121 -5.90 -2.83 -3.57
N TRP A 122 -6.07 -1.62 -3.01
CA TRP A 122 -7.00 -1.34 -1.92
C TRP A 122 -8.47 -1.53 -2.34
N HIS A 123 -8.82 -1.14 -3.56
CA HIS A 123 -10.17 -1.28 -4.09
C HIS A 123 -10.52 -2.72 -4.49
N GLN A 124 -9.57 -3.48 -5.05
CA GLN A 124 -9.78 -4.87 -5.49
C GLN A 124 -9.96 -5.87 -4.33
N LEU A 125 -9.35 -5.61 -3.18
CA LEU A 125 -9.38 -6.50 -2.02
C LEU A 125 -10.48 -6.16 -1.01
N ARG A 126 -11.33 -5.17 -1.32
CA ARG A 126 -12.53 -4.89 -0.51
C ARG A 126 -13.56 -5.99 -0.78
N PRO A 127 -14.13 -6.63 0.25
CA PRO A 127 -15.33 -7.44 0.04
C PRO A 127 -16.45 -6.52 -0.51
N LEU A 128 -17.22 -7.01 -1.48
CA LEU A 128 -18.49 -6.41 -1.94
C LEU A 128 -19.54 -6.39 -0.81
N GLY A 129 -19.27 -5.68 0.29
CA GLY A 129 -20.07 -5.72 1.51
C GLY A 129 -20.06 -4.44 2.34
N ALA A 130 -19.41 -3.37 1.88
CA ALA A 130 -19.56 -2.04 2.45
C ALA A 130 -20.32 -1.15 1.46
N SER A 131 -21.54 -1.57 1.14
CA SER A 131 -22.56 -0.67 0.60
C SER A 131 -22.68 0.51 1.56
N SER A 132 -22.59 1.70 0.99
CA SER A 132 -22.85 2.98 1.62
C SER A 132 -23.95 2.88 2.69
N SER A 133 -23.59 3.10 3.95
CA SER A 133 -24.55 3.51 4.96
C SER A 133 -25.37 4.64 4.38
N GLY A 134 -26.68 4.40 4.24
CA GLY A 134 -27.63 5.34 3.68
C GLY A 134 -27.43 6.72 4.31
N LYS A 135 -27.14 7.68 3.45
CA LYS A 135 -27.16 9.10 3.75
C LYS A 135 -28.62 9.50 4.02
N THR A 136 -29.10 9.32 5.25
CA THR A 136 -30.33 9.99 5.68
C THR A 136 -29.93 11.35 6.26
N ALA A 137 -29.92 12.35 5.37
CA ALA A 137 -29.81 13.77 5.72
C ALA A 137 -31.16 14.28 6.31
N PRO A 138 -31.19 15.46 6.94
CA PRO A 138 -31.95 15.74 8.16
C PRO A 138 -33.37 16.30 7.95
N GLY A 139 -34.19 16.12 8.98
CA GLY A 139 -35.23 17.04 9.48
C GLY A 139 -36.11 17.79 8.47
N ARG A 140 -37.36 17.33 8.31
CA ARG A 140 -38.51 18.20 7.99
C ARG A 140 -39.52 18.08 9.12
N ALA A 141 -39.47 19.02 10.06
CA ALA A 141 -40.59 19.28 10.96
C ALA A 141 -41.74 19.87 10.12
N GLN A 142 -42.80 19.09 9.93
CA GLN A 142 -44.09 19.61 9.49
C GLN A 142 -44.88 19.92 10.75
N GLY A 143 -45.11 21.21 11.03
CA GLY A 143 -46.08 21.63 12.03
C GLY A 143 -47.51 21.45 11.48
N PRO A 144 -48.50 21.11 12.31
CA PRO A 144 -49.90 21.23 11.92
C PRO A 144 -50.44 22.63 12.25
N THR A 145 -51.03 23.27 11.25
CA THR A 145 -51.90 24.46 11.36
C THR A 145 -53.30 23.99 11.77
N PRO A 146 -54.03 24.80 12.55
CA PRO A 146 -55.26 25.39 12.03
C PRO A 146 -55.20 26.92 11.91
#